data_AF-A0A135VF80-F1
#
_entry.id   AF-A0A135VF80-F1
#
_cell.length_a   1.000
_cell.length_b   1.000
_cell.length_c   1.000
_cell.angle_alpha   90.00
_cell.angle_beta   90.00
_cell.angle_gamma   90.00
#
_symmetry.space_group_name_H-M   'P 1'
#
loop_
_entity.id
_entity.type
_entity.pdbx_description
1 polymer ?
#
loop_
_entity_poly.entity_id
_entity_poly.type
_entity_poly.pdbx_seq_one_letter_code
_entity_poly.pdbx_strand_id
1 'polypeptide(L)'
;MPSPEWNRFLENYFGDPYMMWHDGIDEKSVTFLKGKEREKAEDMLIDLLEEGSRYGAIGLRELRSDKAVPILEVLLNDSPGTLAIEIAVALSLIKNSLEYVPKIITALKESRFWFVRIDAARALRRFPSEKVLTSLFETVAKDPDYLVRNHASESILFLHGLQPNISMHKEIFRLMIIEFNPKDKSSIKDALRQYRRCADMIRELVERDGQLRKGPIIEDIWHWKD
;
A
#
# COMPACT_ATOMS: atom_id res chain seq x y z
N MET A 1 -7.61 5.81 -36.32
CA MET A 1 -8.13 4.63 -35.60
C MET A 1 -7.44 4.60 -34.25
N PRO A 2 -8.13 4.23 -33.16
CA PRO A 2 -7.49 4.10 -31.85
C PRO A 2 -6.38 3.04 -31.89
N SER A 3 -5.31 3.26 -31.14
CA SER A 3 -4.22 2.29 -31.03
C SER A 3 -4.64 1.03 -30.26
N PRO A 4 -3.95 -0.11 -30.44
CA PRO A 4 -4.14 -1.28 -29.58
C PRO A 4 -3.92 -0.96 -28.09
N GLU A 5 -2.96 -0.10 -27.77
CA GLU A 5 -2.68 0.36 -26.41
C GLU A 5 -3.86 1.14 -25.82
N TRP A 6 -4.50 1.98 -26.64
CA TRP A 6 -5.72 2.71 -26.25
C TRP A 6 -6.88 1.77 -25.92
N ASN A 7 -7.12 0.76 -26.75
CA ASN A 7 -8.19 -0.21 -26.49
C ASN A 7 -7.92 -0.99 -25.20
N ARG A 8 -6.66 -1.43 -24.99
CA ARG A 8 -6.26 -2.09 -23.74
C ARG A 8 -6.44 -1.20 -22.52
N PHE A 9 -6.11 0.10 -22.63
CA PHE A 9 -6.35 1.05 -21.55
C PHE A 9 -7.85 1.16 -21.21
N LEU A 10 -8.71 1.29 -22.22
CA LEU A 10 -10.16 1.37 -22.00
C LEU A 10 -10.71 0.08 -21.37
N GLU A 11 -10.35 -1.09 -21.88
CA GLU A 11 -10.79 -2.37 -21.33
C GLU A 11 -10.30 -2.58 -19.88
N ASN A 12 -9.10 -2.10 -19.56
CA ASN A 12 -8.49 -2.30 -18.25
C ASN A 12 -8.96 -1.30 -17.18
N TYR A 13 -9.13 -0.02 -17.52
CA TYR A 13 -9.50 1.03 -16.56
C TYR A 13 -11.00 1.39 -16.58
N PHE A 14 -11.71 1.04 -17.65
CA PHE A 14 -13.11 1.40 -17.89
C PHE A 14 -13.93 0.21 -18.40
N GLY A 15 -13.42 -1.01 -18.22
CA GLY A 15 -14.10 -2.24 -18.62
C GLY A 15 -15.17 -2.66 -17.63
N ASP A 16 -15.47 -3.96 -17.62
CA ASP A 16 -16.47 -4.52 -16.74
C ASP A 16 -16.07 -4.36 -15.25
N PRO A 17 -16.90 -3.69 -14.42
CA PRO A 17 -16.56 -3.43 -13.03
C PRO A 17 -16.37 -4.69 -12.18
N TYR A 18 -17.05 -5.79 -12.50
CA TYR A 18 -16.92 -7.05 -11.79
C TYR A 18 -15.56 -7.70 -12.09
N MET A 19 -15.15 -7.74 -13.36
CA MET A 19 -13.85 -8.27 -13.74
C MET A 19 -12.70 -7.45 -13.15
N MET A 20 -12.79 -6.12 -13.19
CA MET A 20 -11.79 -5.24 -12.59
C MET A 20 -11.67 -5.44 -11.07
N TRP A 21 -12.78 -5.70 -10.37
CA TRP A 21 -12.76 -5.98 -8.94
C TRP A 21 -12.19 -7.37 -8.61
N HIS A 22 -12.50 -8.38 -9.43
CA HIS A 22 -12.10 -9.76 -9.19
C HIS A 22 -10.65 -10.04 -9.60
N ASP A 23 -10.27 -9.63 -10.81
CA ASP A 23 -8.96 -9.93 -11.40
C ASP A 23 -7.93 -8.81 -11.14
N GLY A 24 -8.41 -7.64 -10.72
CA GLY A 24 -7.60 -6.42 -10.62
C GLY A 24 -7.40 -5.74 -11.98
N ILE A 25 -6.53 -4.73 -11.99
CA ILE A 25 -6.15 -4.01 -13.20
C ILE A 25 -4.65 -4.16 -13.47
N ASP A 26 -4.27 -4.14 -14.73
CA ASP A 26 -2.88 -3.88 -15.13
C ASP A 26 -2.58 -2.39 -14.97
N GLU A 27 -2.13 -1.98 -13.79
CA GLU A 27 -1.83 -0.58 -13.46
C GLU A 27 -0.90 0.07 -14.50
N LYS A 28 0.02 -0.70 -15.10
CA LYS A 28 1.00 -0.16 -16.04
C LYS A 28 0.45 0.02 -17.47
N SER A 29 -0.75 -0.46 -17.79
CA SER A 29 -1.29 -0.41 -19.15
C SER A 29 -1.35 1.02 -19.71
N VAL A 30 -1.59 2.00 -18.84
CA VAL A 30 -1.67 3.42 -19.21
C VAL A 30 -0.32 4.01 -19.63
N THR A 31 0.80 3.44 -19.17
CA THR A 31 2.15 3.96 -19.45
C THR A 31 2.60 3.74 -20.90
N PHE A 32 1.89 2.88 -21.65
CA PHE A 32 2.18 2.61 -23.05
C PHE A 32 1.55 3.63 -24.01
N LEU A 33 0.63 4.47 -23.53
CA LEU A 33 -0.04 5.49 -24.34
C LEU A 33 0.90 6.64 -24.69
N LYS A 34 0.72 7.24 -25.88
CA LYS A 34 1.56 8.34 -26.39
C LYS A 34 0.72 9.43 -27.05
N GLY A 35 1.27 10.65 -27.08
CA GLY A 35 0.65 11.80 -27.75
C GLY A 35 -0.78 12.06 -27.28
N LYS A 36 -1.69 12.31 -28.24
CA LYS A 36 -3.10 12.65 -27.97
C LYS A 36 -3.86 11.59 -27.18
N GLU A 37 -3.51 10.31 -27.34
CA GLU A 37 -4.15 9.23 -26.58
C GLU A 37 -3.71 9.26 -25.11
N ARG A 38 -2.43 9.56 -24.84
CA ARG A 38 -1.95 9.76 -23.46
C ARG A 38 -2.65 10.94 -22.80
N GLU A 39 -2.71 12.08 -23.49
CA GLU A 39 -3.38 13.30 -23.01
C GLU A 39 -4.85 13.02 -22.68
N LYS A 40 -5.57 12.35 -23.58
CA LYS A 40 -6.97 11.98 -23.36
C LYS A 40 -7.15 11.00 -22.20
N ALA A 41 -6.28 10.01 -22.06
CA ALA A 41 -6.33 9.07 -20.93
C ALA A 41 -6.09 9.78 -19.60
N GLU A 42 -5.16 10.75 -19.57
CA GLU A 42 -4.89 11.57 -18.39
C GLU A 42 -6.13 12.37 -17.97
N ASP A 43 -6.85 12.98 -18.91
CA ASP A 43 -8.13 13.66 -18.64
C ASP A 43 -9.19 12.69 -18.09
N MET A 44 -9.37 11.55 -18.74
CA MET A 44 -10.34 10.55 -18.30
C MET A 44 -10.03 9.99 -16.90
N LEU A 45 -8.75 9.87 -16.54
CA LEU A 45 -8.34 9.42 -15.21
C LEU A 45 -8.54 10.50 -14.14
N ILE A 46 -8.45 11.78 -14.49
CA ILE A 46 -8.84 12.90 -13.62
C ILE A 46 -10.35 12.84 -13.36
N ASP A 47 -11.17 12.71 -14.41
CA ASP A 47 -12.62 12.59 -14.26
C ASP A 47 -12.99 11.40 -13.37
N LEU A 48 -12.36 10.23 -13.61
CA LEU A 48 -12.55 9.02 -12.81
C LEU A 48 -12.16 9.20 -11.33
N LEU A 49 -11.11 9.98 -11.06
CA LEU A 49 -10.70 10.34 -9.70
C LEU A 49 -11.75 11.24 -9.02
N GLU A 50 -12.28 12.23 -9.74
CA GLU A 50 -13.32 13.14 -9.24
C GLU A 50 -14.63 12.41 -8.92
N GLU A 51 -14.94 11.33 -9.66
CA GLU A 51 -16.04 10.40 -9.36
C GLU A 51 -15.79 9.52 -8.12
N GLY A 52 -14.61 9.62 -7.50
CA GLY A 52 -14.25 8.89 -6.28
C GLY A 52 -13.70 7.49 -6.53
N SER A 53 -13.31 7.16 -7.76
CA SER A 53 -12.69 5.88 -8.08
C SER A 53 -11.19 5.89 -7.80
N ARG A 54 -10.73 4.92 -7.02
CA ARG A 54 -9.29 4.75 -6.72
C ARG A 54 -8.47 4.45 -7.97
N TYR A 55 -9.08 3.92 -9.03
CA TYR A 55 -8.39 3.61 -10.28
C TYR A 55 -7.90 4.88 -10.99
N GLY A 56 -8.59 6.01 -10.82
CA GLY A 56 -8.11 7.31 -11.28
C GLY A 56 -6.75 7.66 -10.63
N ALA A 57 -6.67 7.61 -9.30
CA ALA A 57 -5.41 7.85 -8.58
C ALA A 57 -4.28 6.88 -8.99
N ILE A 58 -4.59 5.59 -9.18
CA ILE A 58 -3.61 4.59 -9.63
C ILE A 58 -3.10 4.91 -11.03
N GLY A 59 -3.97 5.19 -12.00
CA GLY A 59 -3.55 5.53 -13.36
C GLY A 59 -2.71 6.80 -13.43
N LEU A 60 -3.12 7.84 -12.69
CA LEU A 60 -2.39 9.13 -12.64
C LEU A 60 -1.01 8.98 -11.99
N ARG A 61 -0.88 8.12 -10.98
CA ARG A 61 0.39 7.73 -10.36
C ARG A 61 1.32 7.06 -11.38
N GLU A 62 0.82 6.09 -12.14
CA GLU A 62 1.62 5.38 -13.15
C GLU A 62 2.02 6.30 -14.31
N LEU A 63 1.15 7.24 -14.70
CA LEU A 63 1.45 8.27 -15.70
C LEU A 63 2.43 9.34 -15.24
N ARG A 64 2.71 9.44 -13.93
CA ARG A 64 3.42 10.57 -13.31
C ARG A 64 2.80 11.92 -13.71
N SER A 65 1.48 12.01 -13.56
CA SER A 65 0.70 13.17 -13.98
C SER A 65 0.93 14.38 -13.08
N ASP A 66 1.83 15.29 -13.48
CA ASP A 66 1.96 16.60 -12.84
C ASP A 66 0.66 17.43 -12.95
N LYS A 67 -0.08 17.23 -14.05
CA LYS A 67 -1.38 17.87 -14.30
C LYS A 67 -2.40 17.56 -13.22
N ALA A 68 -2.39 16.34 -12.67
CA ALA A 68 -3.36 15.92 -11.66
C ALA A 68 -3.00 16.32 -10.22
N VAL A 69 -1.80 16.87 -9.97
CA VAL A 69 -1.38 17.25 -8.61
C VAL A 69 -2.40 18.15 -7.89
N PRO A 70 -2.93 19.22 -8.50
CA PRO A 70 -3.88 20.10 -7.82
C PRO A 70 -5.16 19.36 -7.37
N ILE A 71 -5.75 18.52 -8.23
CA ILE A 71 -6.98 17.80 -7.89
C ILE A 71 -6.72 16.70 -6.86
N LEU A 72 -5.58 16.00 -6.94
CA LEU A 72 -5.16 15.03 -5.93
C LEU A 72 -5.00 15.68 -4.55
N GLU A 73 -4.39 16.87 -4.47
CA GLU A 73 -4.22 17.61 -3.21
C GLU A 73 -5.56 18.04 -2.62
N VAL A 74 -6.49 18.52 -3.46
CA VAL A 74 -7.85 18.87 -3.04
C VAL A 74 -8.57 17.65 -2.46
N LEU A 75 -8.58 16.53 -3.18
CA LEU A 75 -9.36 15.34 -2.81
C LEU A 75 -8.76 14.55 -1.65
N LEU A 76 -7.46 14.70 -1.33
CA LEU A 76 -6.79 13.92 -0.30
C LEU A 76 -7.45 14.04 1.09
N ASN A 77 -7.98 15.21 1.44
CA ASN A 77 -8.58 15.43 2.76
C ASN A 77 -10.05 14.99 2.84
N ASP A 78 -10.74 14.94 1.71
CA ASP A 78 -12.17 14.61 1.63
C ASP A 78 -12.42 13.14 1.27
N SER A 79 -11.39 12.45 0.79
CA SER A 79 -11.46 11.04 0.44
C SER A 79 -11.36 10.13 1.67
N PRO A 80 -12.18 9.07 1.77
CA PRO A 80 -12.07 8.08 2.84
C PRO A 80 -11.21 6.87 2.45
N GLY A 81 -10.71 6.17 3.46
CA GLY A 81 -10.21 4.79 3.34
C GLY A 81 -9.15 4.59 2.27
N THR A 82 -9.34 3.56 1.43
CA THR A 82 -8.40 3.16 0.38
C THR A 82 -8.16 4.25 -0.67
N LEU A 83 -9.16 5.09 -0.98
CA LEU A 83 -8.98 6.17 -1.95
C LEU A 83 -7.95 7.19 -1.45
N ALA A 84 -8.05 7.62 -0.19
CA ALA A 84 -7.08 8.55 0.40
C ALA A 84 -5.66 7.96 0.43
N ILE A 85 -5.53 6.65 0.65
CA ILE A 85 -4.25 5.95 0.59
C ILE A 85 -3.66 6.04 -0.83
N GLU A 86 -4.44 5.70 -1.87
CA GLU A 86 -3.96 5.76 -3.25
C GLU A 86 -3.62 7.19 -3.70
N ILE A 87 -4.41 8.19 -3.30
CA ILE A 87 -4.11 9.60 -3.56
C ILE A 87 -2.78 10.01 -2.89
N ALA A 88 -2.57 9.65 -1.63
CA ALA A 88 -1.33 9.95 -0.93
C ALA A 88 -0.12 9.27 -1.58
N VAL A 89 -0.28 8.01 -2.02
CA VAL A 89 0.74 7.29 -2.80
C VAL A 89 1.03 8.01 -4.10
N ALA A 90 0.00 8.40 -4.85
CA ALA A 90 0.12 9.11 -6.13
C ALA A 90 0.91 10.41 -5.95
N LEU A 91 0.50 11.27 -5.01
CA LEU A 91 1.18 12.53 -4.72
C LEU A 91 2.65 12.33 -4.31
N SER A 92 2.91 11.37 -3.40
CA SER A 92 4.27 11.06 -2.97
C SER A 92 5.18 10.61 -4.11
N LEU A 93 4.63 9.85 -5.06
CA LEU A 93 5.36 9.33 -6.20
C LEU A 93 5.51 10.34 -7.34
N ILE A 94 4.49 11.12 -7.65
CA ILE A 94 4.55 12.20 -8.67
C ILE A 94 5.54 13.27 -8.21
N LYS A 95 5.41 13.74 -6.97
CA LYS A 95 6.26 14.82 -6.42
C LYS A 95 7.60 14.34 -5.88
N ASN A 96 7.86 13.03 -5.91
CA ASN A 96 9.03 12.39 -5.30
C ASN A 96 9.29 12.87 -3.85
N SER A 97 8.23 12.87 -3.03
CA SER A 97 8.21 13.47 -1.70
C SER A 97 7.54 12.56 -0.66
N LEU A 98 8.06 12.55 0.56
CA LEU A 98 7.45 11.82 1.69
C LEU A 98 6.39 12.65 2.44
N GLU A 99 6.05 13.85 1.96
CA GLU A 99 5.12 14.78 2.59
C GLU A 99 3.72 14.18 2.85
N TYR A 100 3.25 13.30 1.96
CA TYR A 100 1.91 12.70 2.04
C TYR A 100 1.88 11.33 2.74
N VAL A 101 3.04 10.73 2.99
CA VAL A 101 3.17 9.46 3.73
C VAL A 101 2.50 9.48 5.11
N PRO A 102 2.51 10.59 5.89
CA PRO A 102 1.75 10.67 7.14
C PRO A 102 0.27 10.33 7.00
N LYS A 103 -0.39 10.62 5.87
CA LYS A 103 -1.79 10.24 5.64
C LYS A 103 -1.97 8.73 5.58
N ILE A 104 -1.04 8.03 4.95
CA ILE A 104 -1.03 6.56 4.89
C ILE A 104 -0.78 5.97 6.28
N ILE A 105 0.14 6.57 7.06
CA ILE A 105 0.40 6.17 8.46
C ILE A 105 -0.83 6.38 9.35
N THR A 106 -1.56 7.49 9.20
CA THR A 106 -2.82 7.72 9.90
C THR A 106 -3.83 6.63 9.56
N ALA A 107 -4.00 6.29 8.27
CA ALA A 107 -4.88 5.20 7.86
C ALA A 107 -4.48 3.85 8.48
N LEU A 108 -3.18 3.56 8.56
CA LEU A 108 -2.64 2.36 9.22
C LEU A 108 -2.94 2.32 10.72
N LYS A 109 -2.93 3.46 11.43
CA LYS A 109 -3.06 3.49 12.89
C LYS A 109 -4.49 3.67 13.38
N GLU A 110 -5.31 4.41 12.64
CA GLU A 110 -6.57 4.97 13.15
C GLU A 110 -7.81 4.45 12.41
N SER A 111 -7.66 3.77 11.27
CA SER A 111 -8.82 3.23 10.57
C SER A 111 -9.53 2.15 11.38
N ARG A 112 -10.84 2.33 11.58
CA ARG A 112 -11.72 1.31 12.17
C ARG A 112 -11.83 0.03 11.32
N PHE A 113 -11.50 0.11 10.04
CA PHE A 113 -11.63 -0.99 9.10
C PHE A 113 -10.28 -1.68 8.88
N TRP A 114 -10.20 -2.95 9.26
CA TRP A 114 -8.96 -3.74 9.15
C TRP A 114 -8.42 -3.80 7.71
N PHE A 115 -9.30 -3.87 6.71
CA PHE A 115 -8.88 -3.93 5.29
C PHE A 115 -8.20 -2.63 4.83
N VAL A 116 -8.63 -1.46 5.33
CA VAL A 116 -7.95 -0.18 5.06
C VAL A 116 -6.57 -0.15 5.71
N ARG A 117 -6.42 -0.74 6.91
CA ARG A 117 -5.10 -0.85 7.56
C ARG A 117 -4.17 -1.79 6.81
N ILE A 118 -4.69 -2.86 6.19
CA ILE A 118 -3.94 -3.70 5.25
C ILE A 118 -3.48 -2.91 4.04
N ASP A 119 -4.39 -2.18 3.39
CA ASP A 119 -4.04 -1.35 2.22
C ASP A 119 -2.95 -0.35 2.59
N ALA A 120 -3.03 0.28 3.77
CA ALA A 120 -2.01 1.19 4.26
C ALA A 120 -0.67 0.48 4.50
N ALA A 121 -0.67 -0.68 5.18
CA ALA A 121 0.55 -1.46 5.42
C ALA A 121 1.24 -1.86 4.11
N ARG A 122 0.45 -2.24 3.10
CA ARG A 122 0.93 -2.58 1.74
C ARG A 122 1.45 -1.36 0.99
N ALA A 123 0.74 -0.23 1.04
CA ALA A 123 1.13 1.01 0.39
C ALA A 123 2.48 1.53 0.94
N LEU A 124 2.69 1.41 2.24
CA LEU A 124 3.92 1.83 2.93
C LEU A 124 5.19 1.05 2.49
N ARG A 125 5.06 -0.09 1.79
CA ARG A 125 6.20 -0.77 1.12
C ARG A 125 6.94 0.13 0.14
N ARG A 126 6.29 1.18 -0.34
CA ARG A 126 6.88 2.15 -1.27
C ARG A 126 7.82 3.14 -0.59
N PHE A 127 7.81 3.28 0.73
CA PHE A 127 8.42 4.44 1.39
C PHE A 127 9.38 4.05 2.51
N PRO A 128 10.61 3.63 2.18
CA PRO A 128 11.66 3.37 3.17
C PRO A 128 11.97 4.65 3.97
N SER A 129 11.56 4.68 5.24
CA SER A 129 11.90 5.75 6.18
C SER A 129 11.69 5.30 7.62
N GLU A 130 12.42 5.90 8.55
CA GLU A 130 12.30 5.62 9.99
C GLU A 130 10.87 5.75 10.52
N LYS A 131 10.14 6.77 10.05
CA LYS A 131 8.75 7.01 10.47
C LYS A 131 7.81 5.88 10.01
N VAL A 132 8.04 5.35 8.81
CA VAL A 132 7.30 4.21 8.26
C VAL A 132 7.65 2.94 9.03
N LEU A 133 8.93 2.65 9.23
CA LEU A 133 9.37 1.48 9.98
C LEU A 133 8.82 1.48 11.40
N THR A 134 8.94 2.60 12.11
CA THR A 134 8.37 2.77 13.47
C THR A 134 6.87 2.44 13.48
N SER A 135 6.12 2.95 12.50
CA SER A 135 4.68 2.72 12.42
C SER A 135 4.34 1.26 12.10
N LEU A 136 5.08 0.61 11.20
CA LEU A 136 4.89 -0.80 10.87
C LEU A 136 5.25 -1.71 12.06
N PHE A 137 6.36 -1.48 12.76
CA PHE A 137 6.74 -2.24 13.95
C PHE A 137 5.71 -2.08 15.08
N GLU A 138 5.22 -0.85 15.30
CA GLU A 138 4.11 -0.63 16.23
C GLU A 138 2.87 -1.43 15.85
N THR A 139 2.50 -1.46 14.57
CA THR A 139 1.36 -2.24 14.06
C THR A 139 1.55 -3.73 14.34
N VAL A 140 2.72 -4.31 14.04
CA VAL A 140 3.02 -5.72 14.36
C VAL A 140 2.86 -5.98 15.85
N ALA A 141 3.29 -5.05 16.70
CA ALA A 141 3.29 -5.22 18.15
C ALA A 141 1.91 -5.09 18.82
N LYS A 142 0.90 -4.51 18.15
CA LYS A 142 -0.34 -4.13 18.82
C LYS A 142 -1.65 -4.23 18.02
N ASP A 143 -1.60 -4.33 16.69
CA ASP A 143 -2.84 -4.40 15.90
C ASP A 143 -3.60 -5.68 16.27
N PRO A 144 -4.93 -5.63 16.53
CA PRO A 144 -5.70 -6.80 16.91
C PRO A 144 -5.88 -7.79 15.76
N ASP A 145 -5.86 -7.33 14.50
CA ASP A 145 -6.17 -8.14 13.34
C ASP A 145 -4.90 -8.80 12.77
N TYR A 146 -4.89 -10.13 12.68
CA TYR A 146 -3.69 -10.88 12.28
C TYR A 146 -3.22 -10.52 10.86
N LEU A 147 -4.16 -10.30 9.93
CA LEU A 147 -3.81 -9.94 8.54
C LEU A 147 -3.11 -8.59 8.45
N VAL A 148 -3.47 -7.64 9.33
CA VAL A 148 -2.80 -6.34 9.38
C VAL A 148 -1.37 -6.51 9.89
N ARG A 149 -1.17 -7.30 10.97
CA ARG A 149 0.18 -7.64 11.47
C ARG A 149 1.03 -8.37 10.43
N ASN A 150 0.42 -9.31 9.68
CA ASN A 150 1.09 -10.06 8.63
C ASN A 150 1.61 -9.11 7.54
N HIS A 151 0.73 -8.32 6.93
CA HIS A 151 1.15 -7.43 5.85
C HIS A 151 2.12 -6.35 6.33
N ALA A 152 2.00 -5.86 7.57
CA ALA A 152 2.99 -4.95 8.15
C ALA A 152 4.38 -5.60 8.28
N SER A 153 4.43 -6.87 8.70
CA SER A 153 5.67 -7.63 8.82
C SER A 153 6.30 -7.91 7.47
N GLU A 154 5.51 -8.37 6.50
CA GLU A 154 5.98 -8.53 5.12
C GLU A 154 6.47 -7.22 4.51
N SER A 155 5.83 -6.08 4.84
CA SER A 155 6.32 -4.77 4.41
C SER A 155 7.66 -4.42 5.02
N ILE A 156 7.89 -4.75 6.31
CA ILE A 156 9.19 -4.58 6.96
C ILE A 156 10.25 -5.43 6.27
N LEU A 157 9.97 -6.71 6.00
CA LEU A 157 10.88 -7.61 5.28
C LEU A 157 11.23 -7.05 3.88
N PHE A 158 10.20 -6.68 3.10
CA PHE A 158 10.37 -6.11 1.77
C PHE A 158 11.26 -4.85 1.78
N LEU A 159 10.97 -3.93 2.70
CA LEU A 159 11.73 -2.68 2.85
C LEU A 159 13.20 -2.94 3.20
N HIS A 160 13.52 -4.09 3.80
CA HIS A 160 14.88 -4.52 4.11
C HIS A 160 15.49 -5.46 3.07
N GLY A 161 14.86 -5.61 1.91
CA GLY A 161 15.37 -6.49 0.87
C GLY A 161 15.32 -7.97 1.21
N LEU A 162 14.39 -8.37 2.09
CA LEU A 162 14.10 -9.77 2.40
C LEU A 162 12.79 -10.23 1.76
N GLN A 163 12.68 -11.53 1.52
CA GLN A 163 11.46 -12.13 0.97
C GLN A 163 10.25 -11.82 1.87
N PRO A 164 9.20 -11.17 1.36
CA PRO A 164 8.06 -10.73 2.15
C PRO A 164 7.09 -11.88 2.38
N ASN A 165 7.55 -12.92 3.06
CA ASN A 165 6.76 -14.07 3.43
C ASN A 165 7.07 -14.45 4.88
N ILE A 166 6.36 -13.81 5.81
CA ILE A 166 6.61 -14.01 7.23
C ILE A 166 6.30 -15.45 7.69
N SER A 167 5.45 -16.18 6.97
CA SER A 167 5.09 -17.58 7.29
C SER A 167 6.27 -18.55 7.16
N MET A 168 7.29 -18.20 6.37
CA MET A 168 8.54 -18.97 6.27
C MET A 168 9.35 -18.91 7.57
N HIS A 169 9.21 -17.84 8.35
CA HIS A 169 9.84 -17.67 9.65
C HIS A 169 8.95 -18.25 10.75
N LYS A 170 8.82 -19.58 10.78
CA LYS A 170 7.83 -20.32 11.58
C LYS A 170 7.76 -19.89 13.06
N GLU A 171 8.88 -19.62 13.70
CA GLU A 171 8.91 -19.18 15.10
C GLU A 171 8.29 -17.80 15.30
N ILE A 172 8.67 -16.85 14.44
CA ILE A 172 8.09 -15.49 14.44
C ILE A 172 6.60 -15.56 14.12
N PHE A 173 6.24 -16.33 13.09
CA PHE A 173 4.86 -16.44 12.61
C PHE A 173 3.91 -16.98 13.69
N ARG A 174 4.34 -17.97 14.49
CA ARG A 174 3.53 -18.50 15.60
C ARG A 174 3.15 -17.44 16.62
N LEU A 175 4.05 -16.50 16.93
CA LEU A 175 3.78 -15.41 17.87
C LEU A 175 2.78 -14.41 17.30
N MET A 176 2.79 -14.23 15.99
CA MET A 176 1.93 -13.29 15.30
C MET A 176 0.47 -13.74 15.27
N ILE A 177 0.19 -15.04 15.14
CA ILE A 177 -1.17 -15.57 14.95
C ILE A 177 -1.88 -15.96 16.25
N ILE A 178 -1.30 -15.63 17.41
CA ILE A 178 -1.90 -15.92 18.71
C ILE A 178 -3.28 -15.27 18.78
N GLU A 179 -4.30 -16.07 19.02
CA GLU A 179 -5.66 -15.59 19.27
C GLU A 179 -5.82 -15.13 20.72
N PHE A 180 -6.81 -14.29 20.96
CA PHE A 180 -7.13 -13.80 22.30
C PHE A 180 -8.63 -13.64 22.48
N ASN A 181 -9.08 -13.74 23.72
CA ASN A 181 -10.45 -13.44 24.08
C ASN A 181 -10.60 -11.91 24.31
N PRO A 182 -11.38 -11.19 23.50
CA PRO A 182 -11.52 -9.73 23.63
C PRO A 182 -12.23 -9.29 24.91
N LYS A 183 -12.85 -10.21 25.65
CA LYS A 183 -13.50 -9.93 26.95
C LYS A 183 -12.58 -10.18 28.15
N ASP A 184 -11.41 -10.80 27.94
CA ASP A 184 -10.46 -11.13 29.01
C ASP A 184 -9.20 -10.26 28.91
N LYS A 185 -9.00 -9.40 29.92
CA LYS A 185 -7.84 -8.52 30.00
C LYS A 185 -6.51 -9.27 30.11
N SER A 186 -6.48 -10.45 30.74
CA SER A 186 -5.27 -11.27 30.84
C SER A 186 -4.92 -11.84 29.47
N SER A 187 -5.90 -12.45 28.79
CA SER A 187 -5.74 -12.96 27.42
C SER A 187 -5.24 -11.89 26.44
N ILE A 188 -5.81 -10.67 26.49
CA ILE A 188 -5.34 -9.54 25.67
C ILE A 188 -3.88 -9.19 26.01
N LYS A 189 -3.54 -9.08 27.30
CA LYS A 189 -2.18 -8.72 27.74
C LYS A 189 -1.16 -9.79 27.33
N ASP A 190 -1.54 -11.05 27.40
CA ASP A 190 -0.70 -12.16 26.96
C ASP A 190 -0.46 -12.13 25.45
N ALA A 191 -1.50 -11.94 24.64
CA ALA A 191 -1.35 -11.80 23.19
C ALA A 191 -0.48 -10.59 22.80
N LEU A 192 -0.70 -9.42 23.42
CA LEU A 192 0.14 -8.23 23.19
C LEU A 192 1.61 -8.46 23.55
N ARG A 193 1.90 -9.29 24.58
CA ARG A 193 3.28 -9.68 24.90
C ARG A 193 3.89 -10.51 23.77
N GLN A 194 3.14 -11.44 23.20
CA GLN A 194 3.61 -12.27 22.07
C GLN A 194 3.80 -11.43 20.81
N TYR A 195 2.89 -10.50 20.52
CA TYR A 195 2.99 -9.61 19.36
C TYR A 195 4.21 -8.68 19.45
N ARG A 196 4.53 -8.14 20.64
CA ARG A 196 5.76 -7.38 20.86
C ARG A 196 7.00 -8.24 20.62
N ARG A 197 7.02 -9.47 21.14
CA ARG A 197 8.13 -10.40 20.89
C ARG A 197 8.26 -10.73 19.40
N CYS A 198 7.15 -10.88 18.68
CA CYS A 198 7.15 -11.01 17.22
C CYS A 198 7.83 -9.80 16.54
N ALA A 199 7.43 -8.57 16.91
CA ALA A 199 8.02 -7.35 16.35
C ALA A 199 9.53 -7.25 16.65
N ASP A 200 9.96 -7.63 17.85
CA ASP A 200 11.38 -7.64 18.23
C ASP A 200 12.17 -8.68 17.42
N MET A 201 11.65 -9.89 17.23
CA MET A 201 12.30 -10.91 16.42
C MET A 201 12.39 -10.53 14.94
N ILE A 202 11.39 -9.81 14.40
CA ILE A 202 11.46 -9.25 13.05
C ILE A 202 12.56 -8.18 12.98
N ARG A 203 12.68 -7.34 14.01
CA ARG A 203 13.74 -6.32 14.09
C ARG A 203 15.13 -6.97 14.08
N GLU A 204 15.34 -7.96 14.95
CA GLU A 204 16.57 -8.76 15.01
C GLU A 204 16.89 -9.40 13.65
N LEU A 205 15.87 -9.95 12.96
CA LEU A 205 16.02 -10.55 11.63
C LEU A 205 16.47 -9.54 10.58
N VAL A 206 15.80 -8.39 10.46
CA VAL A 206 16.14 -7.40 9.43
C VAL A 206 17.44 -6.67 9.70
N GLU A 207 17.84 -6.51 10.97
CA GLU A 207 19.14 -5.97 11.34
C GLU A 207 20.29 -6.94 11.01
N ARG A 208 20.03 -8.24 11.12
CA ARG A 208 21.03 -9.28 10.83
C ARG A 208 21.18 -9.54 9.33
N ASP A 209 20.07 -9.72 8.63
CA ASP A 209 20.05 -10.28 7.26
C ASP A 209 19.65 -9.25 6.20
N GLY A 210 19.08 -8.11 6.60
CA GLY A 210 18.49 -7.14 5.70
C GLY A 210 19.26 -5.82 5.61
N GLN A 211 18.90 -5.02 4.60
CA GLN A 211 19.35 -3.64 4.46
C GLN A 211 18.18 -2.77 4.03
N LEU A 212 17.93 -1.69 4.77
CA LEU A 212 16.88 -0.74 4.42
C LEU A 212 17.13 -0.18 3.01
N ARG A 213 16.17 -0.43 2.10
CA ARG A 213 16.18 0.10 0.73
C ARG A 213 16.14 1.63 0.75
N LYS A 214 16.59 2.26 -0.34
CA LYS A 214 16.64 3.72 -0.47
C LYS A 214 15.59 4.24 -1.44
N GLY A 215 15.04 5.41 -1.11
CA GLY A 215 14.11 6.15 -1.97
C GLY A 215 12.75 5.46 -2.14
N PRO A 216 11.78 6.16 -2.75
CA PRO A 216 10.50 5.55 -3.05
C PRO A 216 10.65 4.35 -4.00
N ILE A 217 10.07 3.20 -3.63
CA ILE A 217 10.11 1.97 -4.43
C ILE A 217 8.92 2.00 -5.37
N ILE A 218 9.17 1.82 -6.67
CA ILE A 218 8.17 1.93 -7.74
C ILE A 218 7.94 0.58 -8.43
N GLU A 219 8.98 -0.24 -8.54
CA GLU A 219 8.95 -1.50 -9.27
C GLU A 219 8.96 -2.71 -8.33
N ASP A 220 8.40 -3.83 -8.81
CA ASP A 220 8.42 -5.13 -8.14
C ASP A 220 7.91 -5.11 -6.68
N ILE A 221 7.00 -4.19 -6.37
CA ILE A 221 6.40 -4.04 -5.03
C ILE A 221 5.51 -5.23 -4.67
N TRP A 222 4.87 -5.82 -5.67
CA TRP A 222 3.89 -6.89 -5.52
C TRP A 222 4.42 -8.27 -5.89
N HIS A 223 5.51 -8.32 -6.67
CA HIS A 223 6.09 -9.55 -7.18
C HIS A 223 7.54 -9.65 -6.72
N TRP A 224 7.77 -10.42 -5.66
CA TRP A 224 9.11 -10.75 -5.23
C TRP A 224 9.78 -11.63 -6.28
N LYS A 225 10.97 -11.23 -6.73
CA LYS A 225 11.84 -12.06 -7.58
C LYS A 225 13.01 -12.51 -6.71
N ASP A 226 13.20 -13.83 -6.64
CA ASP A 226 14.28 -14.49 -5.90
C ASP A 226 15.66 -14.19 -6.52
#